data_AF-A0A2G9MKT5-F1
#
_entry.id   AF-A0A2G9MKT5-F1
#
_cell.length_a   1.000
_cell.length_b   1.000
_cell.length_c   1.000
_cell.angle_alpha   90.00
_cell.angle_beta   90.00
_cell.angle_gamma   90.00
#
_symmetry.space_group_name_H-M   'P 1'
#
loop_
_entity.id
_entity.type
_entity.pdbx_description
1 polymer ?
#
loop_
_entity_poly.entity_id
_entity_poly.type
_entity_poly.pdbx_seq_one_letter_code
_entity_poly.pdbx_strand_id
1 'polypeptide(L)'
;MVQKEKKCKKIIALTYFSHKAFKNQNYINLLSVLKIMGFKTALKKLKESSEFKKWISKNKKSYLTYAFTMIENSEKSEWQIGYYDKKMDKVTVFTINNNIEINPEQDIFKKPGTAVKKVNLKNVKFSLDKVLKKAQTIKEKEYSKEVVTKTIAILQNIELGQLWNLTLITSSLNTINIKIDAKTGKTIKHELVSLFQFKAS
;
A
#
# COMPACT_ATOMS: atom_id res chain seq x y z
N MET A 1 -46.89 37.76 -45.93
CA MET A 1 -45.72 38.25 -45.17
C MET A 1 -45.76 37.71 -43.72
N VAL A 2 -45.89 36.40 -43.56
CA VAL A 2 -46.03 35.70 -42.26
C VAL A 2 -45.37 34.32 -42.42
N GLN A 3 -44.04 34.27 -42.49
CA GLN A 3 -43.31 32.98 -42.54
C GLN A 3 -41.84 33.05 -42.12
N LYS A 4 -41.39 34.14 -41.47
CA LYS A 4 -40.02 34.27 -40.95
C LYS A 4 -39.86 34.26 -39.42
N GLU A 5 -40.95 34.18 -38.65
CA GLU A 5 -40.85 34.13 -37.18
C GLU A 5 -40.90 32.73 -36.55
N LYS A 6 -41.22 31.66 -37.32
CA LYS A 6 -41.21 30.28 -36.79
C LYS A 6 -39.85 29.57 -36.86
N LYS A 7 -38.82 30.20 -37.46
CA LYS A 7 -37.47 29.60 -37.55
C LYS A 7 -36.51 30.03 -36.43
N CYS A 8 -36.81 31.10 -35.69
CA CYS A 8 -35.96 31.56 -34.58
C CYS A 8 -36.27 30.89 -33.23
N LYS A 9 -37.47 30.30 -33.05
CA LYS A 9 -37.81 29.52 -31.84
C LYS A 9 -37.39 28.05 -31.89
N LYS A 10 -36.90 27.55 -33.03
CA LYS A 10 -36.41 26.17 -33.16
C LYS A 10 -34.89 26.02 -32.94
N ILE A 11 -34.14 27.12 -32.93
CA ILE A 11 -32.71 27.13 -32.62
C ILE A 11 -32.47 27.30 -31.10
N ILE A 12 -33.38 27.95 -30.37
CA ILE A 12 -33.31 28.06 -28.91
C ILE A 12 -33.76 26.77 -28.20
N ALA A 13 -34.53 25.91 -28.87
CA ALA A 13 -34.90 24.59 -28.36
C ALA A 13 -33.83 23.50 -28.58
N LEU A 14 -32.77 23.77 -29.36
CA LEU A 14 -31.63 22.85 -29.54
C LEU A 14 -30.42 23.22 -28.68
N THR A 15 -30.35 24.44 -28.15
CA THR A 15 -29.40 24.79 -27.08
C THR A 15 -29.92 24.41 -25.69
N TYR A 16 -31.24 24.32 -25.47
CA TYR A 16 -31.81 23.83 -24.19
C TYR A 16 -31.95 22.30 -24.07
N PHE A 17 -31.64 21.54 -25.13
CA PHE A 17 -31.50 20.08 -25.08
C PHE A 17 -30.03 19.60 -25.04
N SER A 18 -29.06 20.53 -24.93
CA SER A 18 -27.64 20.21 -24.69
C SER A 18 -27.20 20.40 -23.23
N HIS A 19 -28.09 20.84 -22.33
CA HIS A 19 -27.80 21.02 -20.90
C HIS A 19 -28.49 20.01 -19.98
N LYS A 20 -29.21 19.03 -20.55
CA LYS A 20 -29.82 17.92 -19.79
C LYS A 20 -29.32 16.53 -20.19
N ALA A 21 -28.20 16.48 -20.91
CA ALA A 21 -27.39 15.27 -21.14
C ALA A 21 -25.96 15.39 -20.56
N PHE A 22 -25.66 16.47 -19.83
CA PHE A 22 -24.40 16.66 -19.09
C PHE A 22 -24.59 16.40 -17.59
N LYS A 23 -25.43 15.41 -17.25
CA LYS A 23 -25.72 14.97 -15.87
C LYS A 23 -25.65 13.46 -15.70
N ASN A 24 -24.88 12.76 -16.55
CA ASN A 24 -24.67 11.32 -16.43
C ASN A 24 -23.24 10.83 -16.74
N GLN A 25 -22.24 11.70 -16.62
CA GLN A 25 -20.82 11.28 -16.51
C GLN A 25 -20.30 11.31 -15.06
N ASN A 26 -21.15 11.59 -14.06
CA ASN A 26 -20.78 11.63 -12.64
C ASN A 26 -21.31 10.43 -11.83
N TYR A 27 -21.91 9.43 -12.49
CA TYR A 27 -22.36 8.19 -11.84
C TYR A 27 -21.40 7.00 -12.01
N ILE A 28 -20.17 7.23 -12.49
CA ILE A 28 -19.08 6.22 -12.44
C ILE A 28 -18.04 6.53 -11.34
N ASN A 29 -18.19 7.62 -10.57
CA ASN A 29 -17.35 7.86 -9.38
C ASN A 29 -17.93 7.32 -8.07
N LEU A 30 -19.04 6.56 -8.13
CA LEU A 30 -19.62 5.92 -6.95
C LEU A 30 -19.10 4.48 -6.72
N LEU A 31 -18.32 3.93 -7.68
CA LEU A 31 -17.72 2.59 -7.59
C LEU A 31 -16.19 2.55 -7.78
N SER A 32 -15.55 3.64 -8.25
CA SER A 32 -14.10 3.67 -8.52
C SER A 32 -13.23 4.28 -7.41
N VAL A 33 -13.83 4.87 -6.36
CA VAL A 33 -13.11 5.13 -5.11
C VAL A 33 -13.14 3.85 -4.27
N LEU A 34 -12.49 2.81 -4.79
CA LEU A 34 -11.91 1.77 -3.96
C LEU A 34 -11.06 2.51 -2.93
N LYS A 35 -11.61 2.69 -1.73
CA LYS A 35 -10.96 3.34 -0.61
C LYS A 35 -9.73 2.50 -0.30
N ILE A 36 -8.59 2.85 -0.89
CA ILE A 36 -7.31 2.17 -0.72
C ILE A 36 -7.08 1.99 0.79
N MET A 37 -7.26 0.76 1.28
CA MET A 37 -7.41 0.53 2.72
C MET A 37 -6.08 0.81 3.42
N GLY A 38 -5.99 1.83 4.27
CA GLY A 38 -4.74 2.11 5.01
C GLY A 38 -4.37 1.00 6.00
N PHE A 39 -3.09 0.89 6.38
CA PHE A 39 -2.59 -0.12 7.33
C PHE A 39 -3.41 -0.18 8.63
N LYS A 40 -3.74 0.98 9.23
CA LYS A 40 -4.51 1.04 10.48
C LYS A 40 -5.92 0.46 10.31
N THR A 41 -6.55 0.69 9.15
CA THR A 41 -7.86 0.14 8.81
C THR A 41 -7.78 -1.36 8.60
N ALA A 42 -6.77 -1.84 7.86
CA ALA A 42 -6.54 -3.28 7.66
C ALA A 42 -6.28 -4.01 8.98
N LEU A 43 -5.45 -3.43 9.85
CA LEU A 43 -5.17 -4.00 11.17
C LEU A 43 -6.41 -4.02 12.06
N LYS A 44 -7.24 -2.97 12.01
CA LYS A 44 -8.52 -2.93 12.74
C LYS A 44 -9.44 -4.05 12.26
N LYS A 45 -9.65 -4.15 10.93
CA LYS A 45 -10.45 -5.20 10.29
C LYS A 45 -9.96 -6.59 10.71
N LEU A 46 -8.65 -6.83 10.68
CA LEU A 46 -8.06 -8.09 11.13
C LEU A 46 -8.42 -8.38 12.59
N LYS A 47 -8.19 -7.44 13.51
CA LYS A 47 -8.42 -7.66 14.95
C LYS A 47 -9.88 -7.88 15.31
N GLU A 48 -10.79 -7.34 14.52
CA GLU A 48 -12.24 -7.47 14.72
C GLU A 48 -12.79 -8.80 14.17
N SER A 49 -12.07 -9.43 13.22
CA SER A 49 -12.47 -10.69 12.59
C SER A 49 -12.56 -11.87 13.55
N SER A 50 -13.44 -12.81 13.24
CA SER A 50 -13.65 -14.02 14.05
C SER A 50 -12.45 -14.97 13.96
N GLU A 51 -11.84 -15.03 12.79
CA GLU A 51 -10.70 -15.82 12.37
C GLU A 51 -9.48 -15.45 13.23
N PHE A 52 -9.16 -14.15 13.29
CA PHE A 52 -8.07 -13.66 14.12
C PHE A 52 -8.34 -13.88 15.62
N LYS A 53 -9.56 -13.61 16.10
CA LYS A 53 -9.92 -13.82 17.52
C LYS A 53 -9.78 -15.28 17.93
N LYS A 54 -10.21 -16.22 17.08
CA LYS A 54 -10.02 -17.67 17.27
C LYS A 54 -8.54 -18.07 17.23
N TRP A 55 -7.77 -17.48 16.33
CA TRP A 55 -6.34 -17.77 16.21
C TRP A 55 -5.52 -17.23 17.40
N ILE A 56 -5.72 -15.97 17.79
CA ILE A 56 -4.94 -15.32 18.85
C ILE A 56 -5.25 -15.90 20.24
N SER A 57 -6.43 -16.48 20.45
CA SER A 57 -6.76 -17.17 21.71
C SER A 57 -5.89 -18.41 21.94
N LYS A 58 -5.46 -19.07 20.85
CA LYS A 58 -4.51 -20.20 20.86
C LYS A 58 -3.05 -19.73 20.81
N ASN A 59 -2.79 -18.57 20.21
CA ASN A 59 -1.46 -18.02 19.95
C ASN A 59 -1.17 -16.75 20.76
N LYS A 60 -1.46 -16.77 22.07
CA LYS A 60 -1.45 -15.57 22.94
C LYS A 60 -0.11 -14.85 23.04
N LYS A 61 1.00 -15.54 22.77
CA LYS A 61 2.36 -14.99 22.82
C LYS A 61 2.81 -14.38 21.49
N SER A 62 2.07 -14.62 20.41
CA SER A 62 2.42 -14.12 19.09
C SER A 62 2.22 -12.61 18.99
N TYR A 63 3.08 -11.95 18.22
CA TYR A 63 3.03 -10.50 18.09
C TYR A 63 3.23 -10.02 16.65
N LEU A 64 2.58 -8.90 16.34
CA LEU A 64 2.74 -8.21 15.06
C LEU A 64 4.21 -7.88 14.81
N THR A 65 4.77 -8.43 13.73
CA THR A 65 6.17 -8.22 13.35
C THR A 65 6.32 -7.40 12.06
N TYR A 66 5.38 -7.50 11.12
CA TYR A 66 5.39 -6.66 9.92
C TYR A 66 3.99 -6.50 9.32
N ALA A 67 3.87 -5.49 8.46
CA ALA A 67 2.76 -5.37 7.52
C ALA A 67 3.31 -5.04 6.14
N PHE A 68 2.83 -5.75 5.12
CA PHE A 68 3.30 -5.73 3.74
C PHE A 68 2.13 -5.40 2.81
N THR A 69 2.43 -4.63 1.75
CA THR A 69 1.53 -4.44 0.61
C THR A 69 2.37 -4.11 -0.62
N MET A 70 1.79 -4.33 -1.80
CA MET A 70 2.41 -4.04 -3.09
C MET A 70 1.56 -3.02 -3.83
N ILE A 71 2.22 -2.13 -4.58
CA ILE A 71 1.60 -1.17 -5.47
C ILE A 71 2.12 -1.42 -6.89
N GLU A 72 1.22 -1.64 -7.83
CA GLU A 72 1.50 -1.87 -9.25
C GLU A 72 0.41 -1.20 -10.07
N ASN A 73 0.77 -0.49 -11.14
CA ASN A 73 -0.19 0.24 -11.99
C ASN A 73 -1.14 1.19 -11.24
N SER A 74 -0.64 1.83 -10.17
CA SER A 74 -1.42 2.68 -9.24
C SER A 74 -2.50 1.96 -8.41
N GLU A 75 -2.59 0.64 -8.53
CA GLU A 75 -3.43 -0.21 -7.70
C GLU A 75 -2.62 -0.78 -6.55
N LYS A 76 -3.26 -0.90 -5.39
CA LYS A 76 -2.63 -1.46 -4.20
C LYS A 76 -3.22 -2.83 -3.90
N SER A 77 -2.35 -3.83 -3.86
CA SER A 77 -2.68 -5.18 -3.42
C SER A 77 -3.10 -5.19 -1.95
N GLU A 78 -3.64 -6.31 -1.53
CA GLU A 78 -4.17 -6.45 -0.19
C GLU A 78 -3.07 -6.43 0.86
N TRP A 79 -3.45 -6.10 2.09
CA TRP A 79 -2.49 -6.10 3.19
C TRP A 79 -2.20 -7.54 3.59
N GLN A 80 -0.92 -7.82 3.76
CA GLN A 80 -0.46 -9.01 4.47
C GLN A 80 0.12 -8.59 5.82
N ILE A 81 -0.38 -9.17 6.90
CA ILE A 81 0.00 -8.83 8.27
C ILE A 81 0.61 -10.05 8.94
N GLY A 82 1.89 -9.97 9.29
CA GLY A 82 2.63 -11.07 9.90
C GLY A 82 2.63 -11.01 11.43
N TYR A 83 2.21 -12.10 12.08
CA TYR A 83 2.39 -12.32 13.52
C TYR A 83 3.41 -13.41 13.76
N TYR A 84 4.43 -13.10 14.54
CA TYR A 84 5.51 -14.00 14.87
C TYR A 84 5.26 -14.70 16.20
N ASP A 85 5.43 -16.03 16.23
CA ASP A 85 5.49 -16.85 17.44
C ASP A 85 6.95 -17.18 17.76
N LYS A 86 7.44 -16.65 18.90
CA LYS A 86 8.83 -16.87 19.34
C LYS A 86 9.13 -18.32 19.74
N LYS A 87 8.14 -19.07 20.22
CA LYS A 87 8.31 -20.46 20.66
C LYS A 87 8.51 -21.38 19.46
N MET A 88 7.74 -21.16 18.40
CA MET A 88 7.80 -21.97 17.18
C MET A 88 8.80 -21.44 16.15
N ASP A 89 9.28 -20.21 16.34
CA ASP A 89 10.12 -19.48 15.38
C ASP A 89 9.49 -19.35 13.99
N LYS A 90 8.16 -19.14 13.98
CA LYS A 90 7.37 -19.07 12.75
C LYS A 90 6.52 -17.81 12.70
N VAL A 91 6.12 -17.45 11.49
CA VAL A 91 5.17 -16.38 11.23
C VAL A 91 3.88 -16.96 10.67
N THR A 92 2.76 -16.52 11.23
CA THR A 92 1.44 -16.63 10.59
C THR A 92 1.14 -15.33 9.86
N VAL A 93 0.78 -15.43 8.58
CA VAL A 93 0.46 -14.28 7.74
C VAL A 93 -1.05 -14.23 7.51
N PHE A 94 -1.62 -13.04 7.68
CA PHE A 94 -3.02 -12.77 7.40
C PHE A 94 -3.15 -11.90 6.17
N THR A 95 -3.87 -12.38 5.15
CA THR A 95 -4.19 -11.61 3.95
C THR A 95 -5.57 -10.96 4.13
N ILE A 96 -5.62 -9.63 3.99
CA ILE A 96 -6.78 -8.80 4.36
C ILE A 96 -7.54 -8.34 3.10
N ASN A 97 -8.45 -9.19 2.63
CA ASN A 97 -9.27 -8.95 1.45
C ASN A 97 -10.69 -8.55 1.86
N ASN A 98 -11.71 -8.94 1.09
CA ASN A 98 -13.11 -8.94 1.55
C ASN A 98 -13.26 -9.83 2.79
N ASN A 99 -12.64 -11.02 2.76
CA ASN A 99 -12.52 -11.95 3.89
C ASN A 99 -11.10 -11.93 4.47
N ILE A 100 -10.92 -12.51 5.67
CA ILE A 100 -9.60 -12.71 6.28
C ILE A 100 -9.12 -14.11 5.95
N GLU A 101 -8.03 -14.19 5.20
CA GLU A 101 -7.36 -15.47 4.91
C GLU A 101 -6.17 -15.63 5.85
N ILE A 102 -6.06 -16.82 6.47
CA ILE A 102 -4.93 -17.20 7.31
C ILE A 102 -4.03 -18.10 6.48
N ASN A 103 -2.82 -17.64 6.18
CA ASN A 103 -1.84 -18.47 5.50
C ASN A 103 -1.24 -19.49 6.48
N PRO A 104 -0.81 -20.67 5.99
CA PRO A 104 -0.04 -21.61 6.79
C PRO A 104 1.17 -20.94 7.44
N GLU A 105 1.61 -21.46 8.57
CA GLU A 105 2.82 -20.96 9.22
C GLU A 105 4.04 -21.12 8.31
N GLN A 106 4.86 -20.08 8.26
CA GLN A 106 6.05 -20.02 7.42
C GLN A 106 7.28 -19.73 8.28
N ASP A 107 8.43 -20.22 7.84
CA ASP A 107 9.71 -19.87 8.43
C ASP A 107 9.97 -18.37 8.21
N ILE A 108 10.50 -17.72 9.23
CA ILE A 108 10.84 -16.30 9.13
C ILE A 108 12.18 -16.12 8.43
N PHE A 109 12.18 -15.31 7.36
CA PHE A 109 13.41 -14.91 6.71
C PHE A 109 14.15 -13.88 7.58
N LYS A 110 15.08 -14.37 8.40
CA LYS A 110 15.94 -13.56 9.29
C LYS A 110 17.38 -14.06 9.21
N LYS A 111 18.33 -13.17 9.49
CA LYS A 111 19.73 -13.59 9.63
C LYS A 111 19.90 -14.44 10.89
N PRO A 112 20.75 -15.48 10.89
CA PRO A 112 21.08 -16.23 12.10
C PRO A 112 21.48 -15.29 13.24
N GLY A 113 20.93 -15.53 14.44
CA GLY A 113 21.20 -14.71 15.62
C GLY A 113 20.43 -13.38 15.71
N THR A 114 19.65 -13.00 14.70
CA THR A 114 18.87 -11.75 14.75
C THR A 114 17.50 -11.96 15.38
N ALA A 115 17.11 -11.05 16.28
CA ALA A 115 15.82 -11.09 16.95
C ALA A 115 14.73 -10.45 16.06
N VAL A 116 13.61 -11.14 15.92
CA VAL A 116 12.40 -10.63 15.25
C VAL A 116 11.72 -9.61 16.16
N LYS A 117 11.71 -8.32 15.80
CA LYS A 117 11.20 -7.28 16.69
C LYS A 117 9.72 -7.00 16.45
N LYS A 118 9.00 -6.76 17.54
CA LYS A 118 7.60 -6.35 17.52
C LYS A 118 7.43 -4.95 16.93
N VAL A 119 6.39 -4.75 16.12
CA VAL A 119 5.93 -3.42 15.70
C VAL A 119 5.16 -2.76 16.85
N ASN A 120 5.64 -1.60 17.29
CA ASN A 120 4.95 -0.73 18.22
C ASN A 120 4.01 0.22 17.48
N LEU A 121 2.71 -0.04 17.58
CA LEU A 121 1.66 0.75 16.91
C LEU A 121 1.66 2.23 17.30
N LYS A 122 2.11 2.59 18.51
CA LYS A 122 2.22 3.99 18.95
C LYS A 122 3.26 4.78 18.14
N ASN A 123 4.24 4.07 17.58
CA ASN A 123 5.29 4.65 16.75
C ASN A 123 4.91 4.72 15.26
N VAL A 124 3.75 4.19 14.83
CA VAL A 124 3.28 4.27 13.44
C VAL A 124 2.45 5.54 13.25
N LYS A 125 3.13 6.68 13.10
CA LYS A 125 2.49 8.00 12.93
C LYS A 125 2.51 8.48 11.48
N PHE A 126 3.54 8.12 10.72
CA PHE A 126 3.68 8.47 9.31
C PHE A 126 2.96 7.41 8.45
N SER A 127 1.91 7.83 7.74
CA SER A 127 1.06 6.92 6.94
C SER A 127 1.75 6.48 5.65
N LEU A 128 1.33 5.34 5.10
CA LEU A 128 1.85 4.84 3.82
C LEU A 128 1.71 5.88 2.69
N ASP A 129 0.60 6.61 2.60
CA ASP A 129 0.43 7.62 1.55
C ASP A 129 1.47 8.75 1.65
N LYS A 130 1.81 9.17 2.88
CA LYS A 130 2.86 10.17 3.12
C LYS A 130 4.24 9.62 2.80
N VAL A 131 4.46 8.34 3.11
CA VAL A 131 5.69 7.59 2.79
C VAL A 131 5.88 7.49 1.28
N LEU A 132 4.84 7.11 0.53
CA LEU A 132 4.88 7.00 -0.93
C LEU A 132 5.12 8.36 -1.59
N LYS A 133 4.46 9.43 -1.14
CA LYS A 133 4.74 10.79 -1.61
C LYS A 133 6.20 11.18 -1.40
N LYS A 134 6.75 10.89 -0.22
CA LYS A 134 8.15 11.19 0.09
C LYS A 134 9.13 10.35 -0.75
N ALA A 135 8.81 9.08 -0.98
CA ALA A 135 9.59 8.20 -1.84
C ALA A 135 9.61 8.68 -3.29
N GLN A 136 8.46 9.14 -3.79
CA GLN A 136 8.34 9.74 -5.13
C GLN A 136 9.24 10.98 -5.26
N THR A 137 9.24 11.87 -4.26
CA THR A 137 10.13 13.04 -4.25
C THR A 137 11.62 12.64 -4.26
N ILE A 138 12.01 11.59 -3.53
CA ILE A 138 13.40 11.09 -3.56
C ILE A 138 13.72 10.52 -4.95
N LYS A 139 12.81 9.72 -5.52
CA LYS A 139 12.97 9.15 -6.86
C LYS A 139 13.13 10.23 -7.92
N GLU A 140 12.30 11.26 -7.91
CA GLU A 140 12.36 12.37 -8.87
C GLU A 140 13.66 13.18 -8.77
N LYS A 141 14.19 13.38 -7.56
CA LYS A 141 15.41 14.16 -7.33
C LYS A 141 16.69 13.39 -7.61
N GLU A 142 16.80 12.18 -7.07
CA GLU A 142 18.06 11.41 -7.02
C GLU A 142 18.13 10.33 -8.10
N TYR A 143 16.98 9.86 -8.59
CA TYR A 143 16.86 8.71 -9.47
C TYR A 143 15.95 8.99 -10.67
N SER A 144 15.98 10.23 -11.19
CA SER A 144 15.00 10.74 -12.17
C SER A 144 14.85 9.86 -13.41
N LYS A 145 15.93 9.22 -13.86
CA LYS A 145 15.99 8.31 -15.02
C LYS A 145 15.28 6.97 -14.82
N GLU A 146 15.03 6.57 -13.58
CA GLU A 146 14.41 5.27 -13.28
C GLU A 146 12.89 5.31 -13.48
N VAL A 147 12.34 4.32 -14.17
CA VAL A 147 10.89 4.17 -14.35
C VAL A 147 10.40 3.06 -13.43
N VAL A 148 9.65 3.42 -12.39
CA VAL A 148 9.14 2.47 -11.39
C VAL A 148 7.96 1.72 -11.96
N THR A 149 8.03 0.38 -11.95
CA THR A 149 6.95 -0.51 -12.39
C THR A 149 6.16 -1.05 -11.20
N LYS A 150 6.83 -1.25 -10.06
CA LYS A 150 6.26 -1.89 -8.88
C LYS A 150 6.89 -1.33 -7.61
N THR A 151 6.09 -1.14 -6.58
CA THR A 151 6.57 -0.73 -5.25
C THR A 151 6.13 -1.74 -4.21
N ILE A 152 7.10 -2.29 -3.50
CA ILE A 152 6.85 -3.11 -2.31
C ILE A 152 7.00 -2.22 -1.09
N ALA A 153 6.04 -2.26 -0.17
CA ALA A 153 6.06 -1.47 1.06
C ALA A 153 5.91 -2.36 2.29
N ILE A 154 6.90 -2.30 3.19
CA ILE A 154 6.94 -3.10 4.42
C ILE A 154 7.09 -2.17 5.62
N LEU A 155 6.09 -2.15 6.50
CA LEU A 155 6.22 -1.63 7.86
C LEU A 155 6.81 -2.71 8.74
N GLN A 156 7.96 -2.44 9.35
CA GLN A 156 8.65 -3.40 10.21
C GLN A 156 9.48 -2.69 11.27
N ASN A 157 9.88 -3.44 12.30
CA ASN A 157 10.85 -3.00 13.30
C ASN A 157 12.11 -3.85 13.16
N ILE A 158 13.23 -3.22 12.81
CA ILE A 158 14.52 -3.90 12.60
C ILE A 158 15.61 -3.25 13.47
N GLU A 159 16.88 -3.57 13.24
CA GLU A 159 18.01 -2.98 13.98
C GLU A 159 18.05 -1.45 13.90
N LEU A 160 17.73 -0.89 12.72
CA LEU A 160 17.65 0.55 12.47
C LEU A 160 16.41 1.23 13.09
N GLY A 161 15.54 0.48 13.78
CA GLY A 161 14.30 0.96 14.37
C GLY A 161 13.05 0.61 13.56
N GLN A 162 11.95 1.26 13.89
CA GLN A 162 10.65 1.03 13.24
C GLN A 162 10.45 1.94 12.05
N LEU A 163 10.37 1.35 10.87
CA LEU A 163 10.43 2.05 9.60
C LEU A 163 9.49 1.46 8.56
N TRP A 164 9.22 2.25 7.54
CA TRP A 164 8.76 1.81 6.25
C TRP A 164 9.97 1.53 5.38
N ASN A 165 10.12 0.26 4.97
CA ASN A 165 11.08 -0.16 3.96
C ASN A 165 10.35 -0.26 2.63
N LEU A 166 10.72 0.59 1.69
CA LEU A 166 10.19 0.58 0.33
C LEU A 166 11.23 0.00 -0.62
N THR A 167 10.78 -0.83 -1.54
CA THR A 167 11.58 -1.33 -2.64
C THR A 167 10.84 -1.01 -3.92
N LEU A 168 11.35 -0.03 -4.67
CA LEU A 168 10.79 0.41 -5.95
C LEU A 168 11.54 -0.33 -7.04
N ILE A 169 10.87 -1.27 -7.70
CA ILE A 169 11.40 -2.04 -8.82
C ILE A 169 11.21 -1.22 -10.09
N THR A 170 12.26 -1.15 -10.91
CA THR A 170 12.28 -0.33 -12.11
C THR A 170 12.29 -1.17 -13.38
N SER A 171 11.91 -0.57 -14.52
CA SER A 171 11.93 -1.25 -15.83
C SER A 171 13.35 -1.62 -16.31
N SER A 172 14.37 -0.95 -15.78
CA SER A 172 15.79 -1.24 -16.03
C SER A 172 16.32 -2.38 -15.16
N LEU A 173 15.45 -3.08 -14.42
CA LEU A 173 15.80 -4.15 -13.48
C LEU A 173 16.74 -3.65 -12.35
N ASN A 174 16.56 -2.40 -11.94
CA ASN A 174 17.13 -1.88 -10.70
C ASN A 174 16.08 -1.86 -9.59
N THR A 175 16.55 -1.72 -8.36
CA THR A 175 15.72 -1.46 -7.18
C THR A 175 16.18 -0.18 -6.50
N ILE A 176 15.25 0.73 -6.23
CA ILE A 176 15.50 1.85 -5.33
C ILE A 176 14.96 1.43 -3.96
N ASN A 177 15.87 1.17 -3.02
CA ASN A 177 15.53 0.84 -1.65
C ASN A 177 15.47 2.11 -0.82
N ILE A 178 14.36 2.39 -0.15
CA ILE A 178 14.16 3.60 0.65
C ILE A 178 13.65 3.22 2.04
N LYS A 179 14.36 3.67 3.07
CA LYS A 179 13.99 3.46 4.48
C LYS A 179 13.55 4.77 5.10
N ILE A 180 12.31 4.81 5.59
CA ILE A 180 11.71 6.01 6.20
C ILE A 180 11.22 5.67 7.61
N ASP A 181 11.65 6.43 8.61
CA ASP A 181 11.22 6.26 10.00
C ASP A 181 9.68 6.38 10.13
N ALA A 182 9.04 5.38 10.75
CA ALA A 182 7.58 5.27 10.80
C ALA A 182 6.92 6.29 11.74
N LYS A 183 7.70 6.93 12.64
CA LYS A 183 7.22 7.90 13.64
C LYS A 183 7.33 9.33 13.12
N THR A 184 8.46 9.67 12.52
CA THR A 184 8.87 11.03 12.15
C THR A 184 8.77 11.28 10.66
N GLY A 185 8.79 10.23 9.84
CA GLY A 185 8.89 10.35 8.39
C GLY A 185 10.28 10.75 7.90
N LYS A 186 11.31 10.79 8.77
CA LYS A 186 12.70 11.08 8.35
C LYS A 186 13.23 9.97 7.44
N THR A 187 13.92 10.34 6.36
CA THR A 187 14.62 9.36 5.52
C THR A 187 15.86 8.87 6.27
N ILE A 188 15.98 7.57 6.43
CA ILE A 188 17.10 6.91 7.11
C ILE A 188 18.20 6.56 6.09
N LYS A 189 17.80 5.95 4.97
CA LYS A 189 18.69 5.52 3.90
C LYS A 189 17.92 5.45 2.58
N HIS A 190 18.58 5.74 1.47
CA HIS A 190 18.14 5.29 0.15
C HIS A 190 19.32 4.85 -0.71
N GLU A 191 19.10 3.89 -1.60
CA GLU A 191 20.14 3.37 -2.51
C GLU A 191 19.52 2.76 -3.77
N LEU A 192 20.24 2.86 -4.88
CA LEU A 192 19.93 2.16 -6.14
C LEU A 192 20.80 0.90 -6.22
N VAL A 193 20.18 -0.26 -6.41
CA VAL A 193 20.87 -1.56 -6.50
C VAL A 193 20.40 -2.28 -7.75
N SER A 194 21.34 -2.75 -8.57
CA SER A 194 21.00 -3.53 -9.76
C SER A 194 20.62 -4.96 -9.39
N LEU A 195 19.55 -5.50 -9.98
CA LEU A 195 19.15 -6.89 -9.75
C LEU A 195 20.19 -7.90 -10.29
N PHE A 196 21.04 -7.49 -11.23
CA PHE A 196 22.11 -8.33 -11.77
C PHE A 196 23.28 -8.53 -10.79
N GLN A 197 23.46 -7.62 -9.83
CA GLN A 197 24.52 -7.72 -8.82
C GLN A 197 24.27 -8.83 -7.79
N PHE A 198 23.08 -9.43 -7.75
CA PHE A 198 22.75 -10.53 -6.83
C PHE A 198 23.30 -11.90 -7.29
N LYS A 199 23.96 -11.99 -8.46
CA LYS A 199 24.74 -13.18 -8.87
C LYS A 199 26.23 -12.96 -8.59
N ALA A 200 26.65 -13.12 -7.33
CA ALA A 200 28.04 -13.42 -6.94
C ALA A 200 28.11 -13.69 -5.42
N SER A 201 27.56 -14.82 -4.98
CA SER A 201 27.88 -15.45 -3.69
C SER A 201 27.38 -16.88 -3.70
#